data_AF-A0A257TTK5-F1
#
_entry.id   AF-A0A257TTK5-F1
#
_cell.length_a   1.000
_cell.length_b   1.000
_cell.length_c   1.000
_cell.angle_alpha   90.00
_cell.angle_beta   90.00
_cell.angle_gamma   90.00
#
_symmetry.space_group_name_H-M   'P 1'
#
loop_
_entity.id
_entity.type
_entity.pdbx_description
1 polymer ?
#
loop_
_entity_poly.entity_id
_entity_poly.type
_entity_poly.pdbx_seq_one_letter_code
_entity_poly.pdbx_strand_id
1 'polypeptide(L)'
;MAGMVKGRLALAVTLLAAAAATAAEPARELTHRVWLLSGVPDAGTLTALRAAGVDGLVVPVGRVEVGDGSSRFTLAPLPDLRALAGWPVTALVWVDGADKASGDPQAFAAQFAPAQRGLPGSPRLLFASRRFFPGLAGFATGVASRLKQTVELAAPVQELAAHLPPRGWTHIRPVAVALGNPSALGFPAATLQDDLAALDRLDATGTPYRVAVVVAPLADPAPGPAGASLALLASGETAVYAPGERGDTFRLRQPVDWGGVEVAAGRSITVEAVDTARYHRDLGLLLRPARPALEGWDTVGLPAPEPALGMSREAFLEYLQGGSPYPVPRVDVEWVGSATMRVALANPTAQASALSTTGNWVELRFAGTEVRDAQLGEFSGMEYGSIDAGGTWRRTAARGASALRFYLTFIPPQARVAGALVTFISRPRGVETRWGMRVGDGGAVTGPLEGVALRKR
;
A
#
# COMPACT_ATOMS: atom_id res chain seq x y z
N MET A 1 53.24 -8.58 -51.22
CA MET A 1 52.02 -7.99 -51.83
C MET A 1 50.78 -8.54 -51.10
N ALA A 2 50.45 -8.21 -49.86
CA ALA A 2 50.23 -6.92 -49.20
C ALA A 2 49.01 -6.11 -49.68
N GLY A 3 48.06 -6.74 -50.39
CA GLY A 3 46.90 -6.02 -50.93
C GLY A 3 45.66 -6.89 -51.14
N MET A 4 45.19 -7.62 -50.12
CA MET A 4 43.88 -8.30 -50.23
C MET A 4 43.19 -8.68 -48.91
N VAL A 5 43.54 -8.04 -47.79
CA VAL A 5 42.89 -8.29 -46.48
C VAL A 5 42.17 -7.05 -45.92
N LYS A 6 42.43 -5.85 -46.47
CA LYS A 6 41.82 -4.60 -45.99
C LYS A 6 40.38 -4.35 -46.49
N GLY A 7 39.89 -5.11 -47.48
CA GLY A 7 38.55 -4.94 -48.07
C GLY A 7 37.41 -5.69 -47.39
N ARG A 8 37.69 -6.74 -46.58
CA ARG A 8 36.65 -7.55 -45.93
C ARG A 8 36.42 -7.21 -44.45
N LEU A 9 37.38 -6.55 -43.79
CA LEU A 9 37.19 -6.01 -42.43
C LEU A 9 36.37 -4.71 -42.43
N ALA A 10 36.48 -3.89 -43.48
CA ALA A 10 35.73 -2.63 -43.56
C ALA A 10 34.22 -2.86 -43.68
N LEU A 11 33.78 -3.91 -44.40
CA LEU A 11 32.36 -4.24 -44.58
C LEU A 11 31.74 -4.90 -43.33
N ALA A 12 32.52 -5.69 -42.58
CA ALA A 12 32.05 -6.30 -41.32
C ALA A 12 31.89 -5.24 -40.21
N VAL A 13 32.76 -4.22 -40.17
CA VAL A 13 32.64 -3.12 -39.20
C VAL A 13 31.51 -2.15 -39.56
N THR A 14 31.18 -1.96 -40.84
CA THR A 14 29.98 -1.17 -41.22
C THR A 14 28.67 -1.92 -41.02
N LEU A 15 28.63 -3.25 -41.19
CA LEU A 15 27.45 -4.06 -40.88
C LEU A 15 27.24 -4.25 -39.36
N LEU A 16 28.30 -4.30 -38.54
CA LEU A 16 28.16 -4.26 -37.08
C LEU A 16 27.85 -2.85 -36.53
N ALA A 17 28.27 -1.78 -37.21
CA ALA A 17 27.88 -0.41 -36.86
C ALA A 17 26.45 -0.05 -37.30
N ALA A 18 25.92 -0.68 -38.35
CA ALA A 18 24.52 -0.53 -38.78
C ALA A 18 23.54 -1.39 -37.94
N ALA A 19 24.02 -2.44 -37.25
CA ALA A 19 23.22 -3.23 -36.31
C ALA A 19 23.21 -2.67 -34.87
N ALA A 20 24.09 -1.72 -34.55
CA ALA A 20 24.18 -1.07 -33.24
C ALA A 20 23.47 0.29 -33.17
N ALA A 21 22.74 0.67 -34.22
CA ALA A 21 21.89 1.85 -34.28
C ALA A 21 20.41 1.46 -34.37
N THR A 22 19.99 0.38 -33.71
CA THR A 22 18.66 0.41 -33.10
C THR A 22 18.76 1.44 -32.00
N ALA A 23 18.31 2.66 -32.27
CA ALA A 23 18.01 3.61 -31.22
C ALA A 23 17.26 2.84 -30.15
N ALA A 24 17.90 2.65 -28.98
CA ALA A 24 17.17 2.22 -27.81
C ALA A 24 16.04 3.24 -27.70
N GLU A 25 14.79 2.81 -27.92
CA GLU A 25 13.65 3.65 -27.61
C GLU A 25 13.91 4.21 -26.21
N PRO A 26 13.85 5.54 -26.02
CA PRO A 26 14.00 6.10 -24.69
C PRO A 26 13.06 5.31 -23.79
N ALA A 27 13.60 4.77 -22.68
CA ALA A 27 12.86 3.91 -21.78
C ALA A 27 11.49 4.55 -21.53
N ARG A 28 10.42 3.87 -21.94
CA ARG A 28 9.06 4.40 -21.86
C ARG A 28 8.83 4.82 -20.41
N GLU A 29 8.72 6.11 -20.17
CA GLU A 29 8.61 6.65 -18.81
C GLU A 29 7.23 6.26 -18.28
N LEU A 30 7.23 5.30 -17.34
CA LEU A 30 6.02 4.86 -16.66
C LEU A 30 5.53 6.00 -15.78
N THR A 31 4.26 6.36 -15.93
CA THR A 31 3.70 7.50 -15.20
C THR A 31 2.91 7.05 -13.97
N HIS A 32 3.03 7.78 -12.87
CA HIS A 32 2.31 7.54 -11.63
C HIS A 32 1.19 8.55 -11.41
N ARG A 33 -0.02 8.08 -11.12
CA ARG A 33 -1.14 8.94 -10.70
C ARG A 33 -1.68 8.58 -9.33
N VAL A 34 -2.28 9.55 -8.65
CA VAL A 34 -2.98 9.33 -7.38
C VAL A 34 -4.46 9.71 -7.49
N TRP A 35 -5.35 8.84 -7.00
CA TRP A 35 -6.79 9.13 -6.97
C TRP A 35 -7.17 9.84 -5.66
N LEU A 36 -7.69 11.06 -5.79
CA LEU A 36 -8.08 11.93 -4.70
C LEU A 36 -9.53 11.65 -4.25
N LEU A 37 -9.77 10.42 -3.80
CA LEU A 37 -11.12 9.93 -3.46
C LEU A 37 -11.76 10.67 -2.27
N SER A 38 -10.94 11.17 -1.34
CA SER A 38 -11.38 11.89 -0.14
C SER A 38 -11.36 13.42 -0.29
N GLY A 39 -11.20 13.92 -1.52
CA GLY A 39 -11.10 15.35 -1.81
C GLY A 39 -9.68 15.84 -2.10
N VAL A 40 -9.57 17.15 -2.37
CA VAL A 40 -8.29 17.80 -2.72
C VAL A 40 -7.50 18.07 -1.45
N PRO A 41 -6.25 17.57 -1.33
CA PRO A 41 -5.43 17.83 -0.16
C PRO A 41 -4.87 19.26 -0.18
N ASP A 42 -4.27 19.68 0.91
CA ASP A 42 -3.63 20.99 1.02
C ASP A 42 -2.46 21.17 0.03
N ALA A 43 -2.07 22.43 -0.20
CA ALA A 43 -1.01 22.78 -1.14
C ALA A 43 0.37 22.19 -0.80
N GLY A 44 0.66 21.99 0.50
CA GLY A 44 1.88 21.35 0.96
C GLY A 44 1.93 19.88 0.55
N THR A 45 0.83 19.15 0.79
CA THR A 45 0.67 17.76 0.33
C THR A 45 0.78 17.66 -1.19
N LEU A 46 0.15 18.54 -1.96
CA LEU A 46 0.29 18.54 -3.43
C LEU A 46 1.75 18.76 -3.85
N THR A 47 2.45 19.72 -3.23
CA THR A 47 3.86 19.98 -3.51
C THR A 47 4.72 18.74 -3.21
N ALA A 48 4.46 18.07 -2.09
CA ALA A 48 5.17 16.86 -1.70
C ALA A 48 4.91 15.70 -2.68
N LEU A 49 3.67 15.50 -3.15
CA LEU A 49 3.34 14.48 -4.15
C LEU A 49 4.10 14.72 -5.46
N ARG A 50 4.17 15.98 -5.92
CA ARG A 50 4.92 16.33 -7.13
C ARG A 50 6.41 16.07 -6.96
N ALA A 51 6.98 16.47 -5.83
CA ALA A 51 8.38 16.23 -5.51
C ALA A 51 8.71 14.74 -5.39
N ALA A 52 7.72 13.92 -5.01
CA ALA A 52 7.82 12.47 -4.91
C ALA A 52 7.59 11.73 -6.24
N GLY A 53 7.46 12.44 -7.38
CA GLY A 53 7.32 11.84 -8.70
C GLY A 53 5.90 11.43 -9.10
N VAL A 54 4.86 11.97 -8.44
CA VAL A 54 3.49 11.82 -8.91
C VAL A 54 3.28 12.74 -10.13
N ASP A 55 2.89 12.16 -11.26
CA ASP A 55 2.74 12.86 -12.54
C ASP A 55 1.35 13.45 -12.77
N GLY A 56 0.34 12.88 -12.11
CA GLY A 56 -1.05 13.28 -12.35
C GLY A 56 -2.01 12.92 -11.24
N LEU A 57 -3.17 13.55 -11.27
CA LEU A 57 -4.21 13.41 -10.25
C LEU A 57 -5.52 12.95 -10.90
N VAL A 58 -6.20 12.03 -10.23
CA VAL A 58 -7.53 11.57 -10.62
C VAL A 58 -8.53 12.10 -9.60
N VAL A 59 -9.54 12.82 -10.07
CA VAL A 59 -10.50 13.53 -9.19
C VAL A 59 -11.91 13.00 -9.44
N PRO A 60 -12.61 12.49 -8.41
CA PRO A 60 -14.01 12.07 -8.56
C PRO A 60 -14.89 13.27 -8.89
N VAL A 61 -15.68 13.16 -9.96
CA VAL A 61 -16.59 14.22 -10.41
C VAL A 61 -18.05 13.81 -10.39
N GLY A 62 -18.35 12.51 -10.27
CA GLY A 62 -19.74 12.07 -10.20
C GLY A 62 -19.91 10.60 -10.54
N ARG A 63 -21.18 10.26 -10.79
CA ARG A 63 -21.58 8.93 -11.23
C ARG A 63 -22.51 9.02 -12.43
N VAL A 64 -22.48 8.03 -13.30
CA VAL A 64 -23.42 7.87 -14.39
C VAL A 64 -24.15 6.54 -14.23
N GLU A 65 -25.47 6.62 -14.26
CA GLU A 65 -26.36 5.47 -14.39
C GLU A 65 -26.62 5.24 -15.88
N VAL A 66 -26.26 4.05 -16.36
CA VAL A 66 -26.38 3.65 -17.76
C VAL A 66 -27.54 2.66 -17.87
N GLY A 67 -28.59 3.06 -18.59
CA GLY A 67 -29.73 2.23 -18.96
C GLY A 67 -29.68 1.83 -20.43
N ASP A 68 -30.73 1.19 -20.93
CA ASP A 68 -30.85 0.95 -22.37
C ASP A 68 -31.18 2.26 -23.09
N GLY A 69 -30.29 2.71 -23.98
CA GLY A 69 -30.42 3.97 -24.71
C GLY A 69 -30.52 5.25 -23.87
N SER A 70 -30.13 5.21 -22.58
CA SER A 70 -30.25 6.36 -21.67
C SER A 70 -29.07 6.46 -20.71
N SER A 71 -28.68 7.69 -20.39
CA SER A 71 -27.60 7.99 -19.44
C SER A 71 -28.01 9.13 -18.51
N ARG A 72 -27.89 8.91 -17.20
CA ARG A 72 -28.12 9.94 -16.19
C ARG A 72 -26.84 10.20 -15.42
N PHE A 73 -26.25 11.37 -15.61
CA PHE A 73 -25.06 11.80 -14.89
C PHE A 73 -25.47 12.62 -13.66
N THR A 74 -24.98 12.21 -12.49
CA THR A 74 -25.11 12.95 -11.23
C THR A 74 -23.73 13.46 -10.83
N LEU A 75 -23.59 14.79 -10.86
CA LEU A 75 -22.38 15.48 -10.44
C LEU A 75 -22.21 15.34 -8.92
N ALA A 76 -21.00 14.95 -8.48
CA ALA A 76 -20.62 14.98 -7.08
C ALA A 76 -20.24 16.42 -6.67
N PRO A 77 -20.42 16.81 -5.39
CA PRO A 77 -19.89 18.07 -4.90
C PRO A 77 -18.38 18.17 -5.17
N LEU A 78 -17.98 19.15 -5.99
CA LEU A 78 -16.57 19.37 -6.30
C LEU A 78 -15.94 20.29 -5.23
N PRO A 79 -14.77 19.94 -4.68
CA PRO A 79 -14.02 20.83 -3.80
C PRO A 79 -13.45 22.02 -4.60
N ASP A 80 -12.78 22.96 -3.94
CA ASP A 80 -12.03 24.00 -4.66
C ASP A 80 -10.89 23.38 -5.47
N LEU A 81 -11.03 23.39 -6.79
CA LEU A 81 -10.07 22.80 -7.73
C LEU A 81 -8.94 23.75 -8.10
N ARG A 82 -8.92 25.00 -7.61
CA ARG A 82 -7.85 25.97 -7.91
C ARG A 82 -6.47 25.47 -7.48
N ALA A 83 -6.41 24.74 -6.37
CA ALA A 83 -5.18 24.13 -5.87
C ALA A 83 -4.57 23.11 -6.85
N LEU A 84 -5.36 22.59 -7.78
CA LEU A 84 -4.92 21.63 -8.81
C LEU A 84 -4.38 22.31 -10.07
N ALA A 85 -4.26 23.65 -10.09
CA ALA A 85 -3.68 24.35 -11.23
C ALA A 85 -2.26 23.84 -11.55
N GLY A 86 -1.99 23.60 -12.83
CA GLY A 86 -0.72 23.06 -13.31
C GLY A 86 -0.55 21.54 -13.14
N TRP A 87 -1.54 20.83 -12.61
CA TRP A 87 -1.54 19.35 -12.61
C TRP A 87 -2.22 18.78 -13.86
N PRO A 88 -1.69 17.68 -14.43
CA PRO A 88 -2.46 16.80 -15.29
C PRO A 88 -3.60 16.15 -14.50
N VAL A 89 -4.85 16.51 -14.82
CA VAL A 89 -6.05 16.02 -14.13
C VAL A 89 -6.84 15.06 -15.01
N THR A 90 -7.30 13.96 -14.39
CA THR A 90 -8.24 13.01 -14.98
C THR A 90 -9.54 13.03 -14.17
N ALA A 91 -10.67 13.30 -14.82
CA ALA A 91 -11.98 13.27 -14.21
C ALA A 91 -12.46 11.82 -14.05
N LEU A 92 -12.75 11.41 -12.82
CA LEU A 92 -13.26 10.08 -12.50
C LEU A 92 -14.78 10.10 -12.38
N VAL A 93 -15.44 9.32 -13.25
CA VAL A 93 -16.88 9.08 -13.21
C VAL A 93 -17.13 7.61 -12.89
N TRP A 94 -17.84 7.35 -11.81
CA TRP A 94 -18.31 5.99 -11.49
C TRP A 94 -19.44 5.58 -12.45
N VAL A 95 -19.38 4.38 -13.00
CA VAL A 95 -20.38 3.87 -13.94
C VAL A 95 -21.14 2.73 -13.31
N ASP A 96 -22.44 2.96 -13.12
CA ASP A 96 -23.39 1.95 -12.68
C ASP A 96 -24.29 1.56 -13.86
N GLY A 97 -24.30 0.28 -14.20
CA GLY A 97 -25.09 -0.27 -15.30
C GLY A 97 -25.31 -1.76 -15.11
N ALA A 98 -26.25 -2.33 -15.84
CA ALA A 98 -26.62 -3.75 -15.77
C ALA A 98 -26.94 -4.30 -17.17
N ASP A 99 -26.83 -5.63 -17.32
CA ASP A 99 -27.27 -6.36 -18.50
C ASP A 99 -26.76 -5.76 -19.83
N LYS A 100 -27.66 -5.50 -20.78
CA LYS A 100 -27.35 -4.96 -22.11
C LYS A 100 -27.38 -3.43 -22.16
N ALA A 101 -27.33 -2.74 -21.01
CA ALA A 101 -27.42 -1.29 -20.96
C ALA A 101 -26.36 -0.63 -21.87
N SER A 102 -26.84 0.06 -22.89
CA SER A 102 -26.06 0.63 -23.99
C SER A 102 -25.73 2.11 -23.78
N GLY A 103 -26.52 2.79 -22.95
CA GLY A 103 -26.39 4.20 -22.65
C GLY A 103 -26.73 5.13 -23.81
N ASP A 104 -26.79 6.41 -23.49
CA ASP A 104 -26.73 7.51 -24.46
C ASP A 104 -25.43 8.31 -24.27
N PRO A 105 -24.42 8.11 -25.13
CA PRO A 105 -23.17 8.86 -25.06
C PRO A 105 -23.32 10.36 -25.29
N GLN A 106 -24.29 10.77 -26.10
CA GLN A 106 -24.53 12.18 -26.40
C GLN A 106 -25.17 12.89 -25.21
N ALA A 107 -26.18 12.27 -24.60
CA ALA A 107 -26.79 12.79 -23.37
C ALA A 107 -25.76 12.88 -22.24
N PHE A 108 -24.89 11.87 -22.06
CA PHE A 108 -23.82 11.93 -21.08
C PHE A 108 -22.86 13.10 -21.36
N ALA A 109 -22.35 13.23 -22.59
CA ALA A 109 -21.40 14.28 -22.94
C ALA A 109 -21.97 15.68 -22.68
N ALA A 110 -23.26 15.90 -22.98
CA ALA A 110 -23.95 17.15 -22.70
C ALA A 110 -24.06 17.43 -21.19
N GLN A 111 -24.39 16.42 -20.38
CA GLN A 111 -24.49 16.54 -18.92
C GLN A 111 -23.12 16.69 -18.24
N PHE A 112 -22.07 16.11 -18.81
CA PHE A 112 -20.71 16.14 -18.27
C PHE A 112 -19.96 17.45 -18.60
N ALA A 113 -20.31 18.12 -19.70
CA ALA A 113 -19.62 19.33 -20.16
C ALA A 113 -19.47 20.46 -19.11
N PRO A 114 -20.45 20.73 -18.22
CA PRO A 114 -20.27 21.67 -17.11
C PRO A 114 -19.15 21.26 -16.14
N ALA A 115 -19.10 19.98 -15.75
CA ALA A 115 -18.07 19.45 -14.87
C ALA A 115 -16.68 19.52 -15.52
N GLN A 116 -16.60 19.18 -16.81
CA GLN A 116 -15.37 19.26 -17.59
C GLN A 116 -14.78 20.67 -17.64
N ARG A 117 -15.63 21.70 -17.79
CA ARG A 117 -15.20 23.12 -17.79
C ARG A 117 -14.73 23.63 -16.43
N GLY A 118 -15.17 23.01 -15.35
CA GLY A 118 -14.78 23.37 -13.98
C GLY A 118 -13.42 22.81 -13.56
N LEU A 119 -12.89 21.82 -14.28
CA LEU A 119 -11.59 21.22 -14.01
C LEU A 119 -10.46 22.02 -14.67
N PRO A 120 -9.27 22.08 -14.05
CA PRO A 120 -8.14 22.80 -14.63
C PRO A 120 -7.61 22.11 -15.89
N GLY A 121 -7.20 22.94 -16.86
CA GLY A 121 -6.58 22.47 -18.11
C GLY A 121 -7.56 21.76 -19.03
N SER A 122 -7.09 20.71 -19.69
CA SER A 122 -7.89 19.83 -20.56
C SER A 122 -7.98 18.45 -19.91
N PRO A 123 -8.94 18.23 -18.99
CA PRO A 123 -8.99 17.01 -18.21
C PRO A 123 -9.29 15.81 -19.11
N ARG A 124 -8.59 14.70 -18.84
CA ARG A 124 -8.95 13.39 -19.40
C ARG A 124 -10.18 12.84 -18.69
N LEU A 125 -10.87 11.87 -19.30
CA LEU A 125 -12.00 11.17 -18.67
C LEU A 125 -11.63 9.72 -18.35
N LEU A 126 -11.89 9.33 -17.12
CA LEU A 126 -11.80 7.95 -16.62
C LEU A 126 -13.19 7.50 -16.15
N PHE A 127 -13.68 6.44 -16.77
CA PHE A 127 -14.82 5.68 -16.25
C PHE A 127 -14.33 4.57 -15.33
N ALA A 128 -14.93 4.45 -14.14
CA ALA A 128 -14.68 3.32 -13.25
C ALA A 128 -15.95 2.52 -13.02
N SER A 129 -15.92 1.23 -13.32
CA SER A 129 -17.06 0.32 -13.08
C SER A 129 -16.64 -0.88 -12.26
N ARG A 130 -17.43 -1.18 -11.22
CA ARG A 130 -17.16 -2.29 -10.29
C ARG A 130 -17.38 -3.67 -10.91
N ARG A 131 -18.11 -3.72 -12.03
CA ARG A 131 -18.43 -4.93 -12.78
C ARG A 131 -18.42 -4.60 -14.27
N PHE A 132 -18.12 -5.58 -15.11
CA PHE A 132 -18.29 -5.44 -16.54
C PHE A 132 -19.73 -5.72 -16.95
N PHE A 133 -20.23 -5.00 -17.95
CA PHE A 133 -21.50 -5.30 -18.62
C PHE A 133 -21.34 -5.07 -20.13
N PRO A 134 -21.99 -5.88 -20.99
CA PRO A 134 -21.80 -5.87 -22.44
C PRO A 134 -21.78 -4.50 -23.13
N GLY A 135 -22.62 -3.54 -22.69
CA GLY A 135 -22.70 -2.22 -23.30
C GLY A 135 -21.66 -1.20 -22.80
N LEU A 136 -20.87 -1.51 -21.75
CA LEU A 136 -19.94 -0.58 -21.11
C LEU A 136 -18.88 -0.04 -22.09
N ALA A 137 -18.23 -0.93 -22.85
CA ALA A 137 -17.22 -0.54 -23.82
C ALA A 137 -17.83 0.27 -24.97
N GLY A 138 -19.01 -0.13 -25.46
CA GLY A 138 -19.72 0.61 -26.51
C GLY A 138 -20.10 2.03 -26.08
N PHE A 139 -20.62 2.17 -24.85
CA PHE A 139 -20.91 3.46 -24.24
C PHE A 139 -19.65 4.32 -24.13
N ALA A 140 -18.55 3.77 -23.59
CA ALA A 140 -17.28 4.49 -23.44
C ALA A 140 -16.68 4.92 -24.79
N THR A 141 -16.70 4.07 -25.82
CA THR A 141 -16.27 4.42 -27.18
C THR A 141 -17.14 5.54 -27.75
N GLY A 142 -18.47 5.46 -27.58
CA GLY A 142 -19.38 6.51 -28.00
C GLY A 142 -19.05 7.85 -27.35
N VAL A 143 -18.77 7.86 -26.04
CA VAL A 143 -18.41 9.07 -25.30
C VAL A 143 -17.06 9.61 -25.78
N ALA A 144 -16.07 8.72 -25.98
CA ALA A 144 -14.76 9.06 -26.52
C ALA A 144 -14.86 9.79 -27.86
N SER A 145 -15.69 9.27 -28.78
CA SER A 145 -15.94 9.91 -30.08
C SER A 145 -16.62 11.28 -29.94
N ARG A 146 -17.58 11.43 -29.03
CA ARG A 146 -18.29 12.72 -28.81
C ARG A 146 -17.38 13.79 -28.22
N LEU A 147 -16.52 13.39 -27.28
CA LEU A 147 -15.57 14.29 -26.62
C LEU A 147 -14.26 14.45 -27.41
N LYS A 148 -14.08 13.69 -28.50
CA LYS A 148 -12.87 13.66 -29.35
C LYS A 148 -11.60 13.42 -28.53
N GLN A 149 -11.66 12.52 -27.56
CA GLN A 149 -10.54 12.15 -26.71
C GLN A 149 -10.54 10.64 -26.41
N THR A 150 -9.38 10.10 -26.03
CA THR A 150 -9.32 8.76 -25.45
C THR A 150 -9.98 8.76 -24.08
N VAL A 151 -10.86 7.80 -23.83
CA VAL A 151 -11.47 7.58 -22.52
C VAL A 151 -10.76 6.43 -21.83
N GLU A 152 -10.42 6.59 -20.57
CA GLU A 152 -9.89 5.50 -19.76
C GLU A 152 -11.04 4.70 -19.14
N LEU A 153 -10.88 3.38 -19.06
CA LEU A 153 -11.88 2.48 -18.48
C LEU A 153 -11.24 1.60 -17.39
N ALA A 154 -11.53 1.95 -16.13
CA ALA A 154 -11.20 1.17 -14.96
C ALA A 154 -12.26 0.11 -14.67
N ALA A 155 -11.81 -1.14 -14.55
CA ALA A 155 -12.61 -2.30 -14.19
C ALA A 155 -11.70 -3.37 -13.55
N PRO A 156 -12.26 -4.40 -12.88
CA PRO A 156 -11.47 -5.52 -12.39
C PRO A 156 -10.63 -6.12 -13.50
N VAL A 157 -9.37 -6.43 -13.21
CA VAL A 157 -8.44 -6.92 -14.24
C VAL A 157 -8.90 -8.22 -14.89
N GLN A 158 -9.58 -9.09 -14.14
CA GLN A 158 -10.12 -10.35 -14.64
C GLN A 158 -11.18 -10.09 -15.72
N GLU A 159 -12.01 -9.09 -15.52
CA GLU A 159 -13.06 -8.68 -16.45
C GLU A 159 -12.45 -8.05 -17.71
N LEU A 160 -11.47 -7.17 -17.54
CA LEU A 160 -10.74 -6.58 -18.67
C LEU A 160 -10.04 -7.66 -19.50
N ALA A 161 -9.33 -8.59 -18.85
CA ALA A 161 -8.66 -9.68 -19.54
C ALA A 161 -9.62 -10.64 -20.25
N ALA A 162 -10.85 -10.80 -19.74
CA ALA A 162 -11.88 -11.66 -20.35
C ALA A 162 -12.59 -10.99 -21.54
N HIS A 163 -12.76 -9.67 -21.52
CA HIS A 163 -13.61 -8.95 -22.46
C HIS A 163 -12.88 -8.02 -23.44
N LEU A 164 -11.59 -7.73 -23.22
CA LEU A 164 -10.81 -6.91 -24.14
C LEU A 164 -10.56 -7.69 -25.45
N PRO A 165 -10.94 -7.14 -26.63
CA PRO A 165 -10.67 -7.78 -27.90
C PRO A 165 -9.15 -7.73 -28.23
N PRO A 166 -8.65 -8.60 -29.12
CA PRO A 166 -7.21 -8.71 -29.42
C PRO A 166 -6.50 -7.43 -29.90
N ARG A 167 -7.24 -6.42 -30.37
CA ARG A 167 -6.70 -5.12 -30.81
C ARG A 167 -7.06 -3.97 -29.87
N GLY A 168 -7.60 -4.28 -28.69
CA GLY A 168 -8.19 -3.31 -27.78
C GLY A 168 -9.49 -2.70 -28.32
N TRP A 169 -10.13 -1.89 -27.47
CA TRP A 169 -11.30 -1.12 -27.89
C TRP A 169 -10.87 0.23 -28.47
N THR A 170 -11.53 0.65 -29.54
CA THR A 170 -11.27 1.93 -30.21
C THR A 170 -11.45 3.11 -29.26
N HIS A 171 -10.42 3.96 -29.16
CA HIS A 171 -10.38 5.16 -28.29
C HIS A 171 -10.54 4.89 -26.78
N ILE A 172 -10.38 3.64 -26.34
CA ILE A 172 -10.41 3.31 -24.91
C ILE A 172 -9.01 2.87 -24.46
N ARG A 173 -8.61 3.34 -23.28
CA ARG A 173 -7.41 2.87 -22.59
C ARG A 173 -7.81 2.11 -21.32
N PRO A 174 -7.51 0.81 -21.19
CA PRO A 174 -7.84 0.05 -20.01
C PRO A 174 -7.04 0.52 -18.77
N VAL A 175 -7.69 0.51 -17.61
CA VAL A 175 -7.08 0.71 -16.29
C VAL A 175 -7.43 -0.50 -15.41
N ALA A 176 -6.50 -1.43 -15.29
CA ALA A 176 -6.72 -2.69 -14.59
C ALA A 176 -6.70 -2.50 -13.07
N VAL A 177 -7.86 -2.61 -12.42
CA VAL A 177 -7.94 -2.68 -10.96
C VAL A 177 -7.61 -4.11 -10.54
N ALA A 178 -6.45 -4.31 -9.90
CA ALA A 178 -5.90 -5.64 -9.65
C ALA A 178 -5.33 -5.77 -8.24
N LEU A 179 -4.46 -4.85 -7.82
CA LEU A 179 -3.61 -5.05 -6.64
C LEU A 179 -4.05 -4.21 -5.44
N GLY A 180 -3.45 -4.47 -4.28
CA GLY A 180 -3.79 -3.81 -3.02
C GLY A 180 -5.09 -4.35 -2.43
N ASN A 181 -6.07 -3.47 -2.20
CA ASN A 181 -7.36 -3.75 -1.59
C ASN A 181 -8.55 -3.25 -2.45
N PRO A 182 -8.86 -3.88 -3.59
CA PRO A 182 -9.99 -3.48 -4.43
C PRO A 182 -11.36 -3.52 -3.72
N SER A 183 -11.49 -4.39 -2.70
CA SER A 183 -12.74 -4.58 -1.95
C SER A 183 -13.18 -3.30 -1.24
N ALA A 184 -12.23 -2.46 -0.78
CA ALA A 184 -12.51 -1.17 -0.15
C ALA A 184 -13.33 -0.21 -1.01
N LEU A 185 -13.32 -0.39 -2.33
CA LEU A 185 -14.07 0.43 -3.28
C LEU A 185 -15.24 -0.32 -3.91
N GLY A 186 -15.54 -1.53 -3.42
CA GLY A 186 -16.62 -2.38 -3.90
C GLY A 186 -16.32 -3.14 -5.19
N PHE A 187 -15.05 -3.21 -5.61
CA PHE A 187 -14.65 -4.15 -6.66
C PHE A 187 -14.65 -5.58 -6.09
N PRO A 188 -14.93 -6.61 -6.93
CA PRO A 188 -14.80 -7.99 -6.50
C PRO A 188 -13.38 -8.27 -6.01
N ALA A 189 -13.29 -9.00 -4.90
CA ALA A 189 -12.01 -9.45 -4.39
C ALA A 189 -11.46 -10.59 -5.26
N ALA A 190 -10.18 -10.52 -5.56
CA ALA A 190 -9.42 -11.56 -6.25
C ALA A 190 -8.22 -11.98 -5.41
N THR A 191 -7.65 -13.14 -5.72
CA THR A 191 -6.35 -13.52 -5.14
C THR A 191 -5.22 -12.86 -5.92
N LEU A 192 -4.08 -12.63 -5.27
CA LEU A 192 -2.89 -12.10 -5.94
C LEU A 192 -2.50 -12.93 -7.17
N GLN A 193 -2.66 -14.25 -7.12
CA GLN A 193 -2.36 -15.12 -8.25
C GLN A 193 -3.32 -14.87 -9.43
N ASP A 194 -4.61 -14.69 -9.16
CA ASP A 194 -5.62 -14.40 -10.20
C ASP A 194 -5.37 -13.04 -10.85
N ASP A 195 -5.00 -12.03 -10.04
CA ASP A 195 -4.65 -10.70 -10.52
C ASP A 195 -3.44 -10.73 -11.45
N LEU A 196 -2.36 -11.42 -11.05
CA LEU A 196 -1.16 -11.54 -11.87
C LEU A 196 -1.43 -12.31 -13.18
N ALA A 197 -2.18 -13.41 -13.13
CA ALA A 197 -2.55 -14.16 -14.32
C ALA A 197 -3.44 -13.35 -15.27
N ALA A 198 -4.31 -12.49 -14.74
CA ALA A 198 -5.12 -11.58 -15.55
C ALA A 198 -4.29 -10.43 -16.14
N LEU A 199 -3.34 -9.86 -15.39
CA LEU A 199 -2.40 -8.86 -15.88
C LEU A 199 -1.54 -9.40 -17.03
N ASP A 200 -1.05 -10.64 -16.93
CA ASP A 200 -0.24 -11.26 -17.99
C ASP A 200 -1.06 -11.47 -19.28
N ARG A 201 -2.33 -11.87 -19.14
CA ARG A 201 -3.26 -11.98 -20.28
C ARG A 201 -3.55 -10.61 -20.91
N LEU A 202 -3.71 -9.57 -20.09
CA LEU A 202 -3.95 -8.21 -20.56
C LEU A 202 -2.73 -7.67 -21.33
N ASP A 203 -1.53 -7.84 -20.77
CA ASP A 203 -0.27 -7.41 -21.41
C ASP A 203 -0.03 -8.15 -22.74
N ALA A 204 -0.37 -9.45 -22.81
CA ALA A 204 -0.27 -10.25 -24.04
C ALA A 204 -1.12 -9.73 -25.20
N THR A 205 -2.13 -8.88 -24.96
CA THR A 205 -2.89 -8.23 -26.03
C THR A 205 -2.11 -7.13 -26.76
N GLY A 206 -1.00 -6.65 -26.18
CA GLY A 206 -0.23 -5.51 -26.69
C GLY A 206 -0.97 -4.17 -26.63
N THR A 207 -2.17 -4.12 -26.05
CA THR A 207 -2.95 -2.88 -25.90
C THR A 207 -2.39 -2.07 -24.74
N PRO A 208 -2.01 -0.79 -24.94
CA PRO A 208 -1.49 0.02 -23.85
C PRO A 208 -2.49 0.18 -22.71
N TYR A 209 -2.03 -0.04 -21.48
CA TYR A 209 -2.90 -0.03 -20.30
C TYR A 209 -2.18 0.53 -19.07
N ARG A 210 -2.97 0.80 -18.03
CA ARG A 210 -2.49 1.18 -16.70
C ARG A 210 -2.96 0.19 -15.66
N VAL A 211 -2.29 0.13 -14.51
CA VAL A 211 -2.74 -0.69 -13.36
C VAL A 211 -3.09 0.20 -12.18
N ALA A 212 -4.23 -0.06 -11.57
CA ALA A 212 -4.69 0.57 -10.35
C ALA A 212 -4.38 -0.33 -9.14
N VAL A 213 -3.57 0.18 -8.21
CA VAL A 213 -3.24 -0.43 -6.92
C VAL A 213 -4.06 0.29 -5.85
N VAL A 214 -5.02 -0.39 -5.24
CA VAL A 214 -5.94 0.22 -4.27
C VAL A 214 -5.33 0.18 -2.88
N VAL A 215 -5.07 1.35 -2.29
CA VAL A 215 -4.48 1.45 -0.94
C VAL A 215 -5.49 1.93 0.11
N ALA A 216 -6.73 2.19 -0.31
CA ALA A 216 -7.81 2.51 0.60
C ALA A 216 -8.05 1.36 1.60
N PRO A 217 -8.15 1.65 2.91
CA PRO A 217 -8.52 0.64 3.89
C PRO A 217 -10.03 0.35 3.84
N LEU A 218 -10.42 -0.84 4.26
CA LEU A 218 -11.79 -1.22 4.56
C LEU A 218 -11.87 -1.57 6.04
N ALA A 219 -12.85 -1.02 6.74
CA ALA A 219 -13.09 -1.35 8.14
C ALA A 219 -14.59 -1.48 8.42
N ASP A 220 -14.96 -2.45 9.25
CA ASP A 220 -16.32 -2.66 9.74
C ASP A 220 -16.31 -2.79 11.28
N PRO A 221 -16.92 -1.86 12.03
CA PRO A 221 -17.50 -0.60 11.54
C PRO A 221 -16.43 0.35 10.95
N ALA A 222 -16.87 1.21 10.02
CA ALA A 222 -16.02 2.25 9.47
C ALA A 222 -15.62 3.27 10.58
N PRO A 223 -14.38 3.76 10.57
CA PRO A 223 -13.96 4.79 11.53
C PRO A 223 -14.70 6.10 11.29
N GLY A 224 -14.88 6.87 12.35
CA GLY A 224 -15.38 8.23 12.24
C GLY A 224 -14.37 9.19 11.58
N PRO A 225 -14.76 10.46 11.40
CA PRO A 225 -14.01 11.44 10.60
C PRO A 225 -12.64 11.82 11.20
N ALA A 226 -12.38 11.53 12.48
CA ALA A 226 -11.07 11.81 13.09
C ALA A 226 -9.99 10.81 12.66
N GLY A 227 -10.34 9.74 11.94
CA GLY A 227 -9.43 8.67 11.58
C GLY A 227 -9.20 7.69 12.73
N ALA A 228 -8.59 6.56 12.44
CA ALA A 228 -8.34 5.50 13.43
C ALA A 228 -7.00 4.82 13.17
N SER A 229 -6.42 4.26 14.22
CA SER A 229 -5.12 3.57 14.15
C SER A 229 -5.24 2.15 14.69
N LEU A 230 -4.54 1.22 14.04
CA LEU A 230 -4.38 -0.14 14.54
C LEU A 230 -3.66 -0.20 15.90
N ALA A 231 -2.88 0.83 16.24
CA ALA A 231 -2.23 0.95 17.55
C ALA A 231 -3.25 0.92 18.71
N LEU A 232 -4.44 1.49 18.50
CA LEU A 232 -5.52 1.51 19.50
C LEU A 232 -6.02 0.08 19.81
N LEU A 233 -6.00 -0.81 18.81
CA LEU A 233 -6.53 -2.17 18.91
C LEU A 233 -5.46 -3.21 19.26
N ALA A 234 -4.18 -2.87 19.11
CA ALA A 234 -3.07 -3.81 19.23
C ALA A 234 -2.81 -4.30 20.67
N SER A 235 -3.27 -3.57 21.70
CA SER A 235 -3.11 -3.97 23.09
C SER A 235 -4.04 -5.13 23.46
N GLY A 236 -3.49 -6.15 24.13
CA GLY A 236 -4.26 -7.27 24.66
C GLY A 236 -5.24 -6.89 25.77
N GLU A 237 -5.07 -5.71 26.38
CA GLU A 237 -6.06 -5.12 27.29
C GLU A 237 -7.27 -4.59 26.51
N THR A 238 -7.03 -4.02 25.34
CA THR A 238 -8.08 -3.41 24.50
C THR A 238 -8.86 -4.45 23.70
N ALA A 239 -8.17 -5.36 23.02
CA ALA A 239 -8.82 -6.31 22.12
C ALA A 239 -8.11 -7.66 22.05
N VAL A 240 -8.86 -8.68 21.64
CA VAL A 240 -8.32 -9.96 21.20
C VAL A 240 -8.17 -9.94 19.69
N TYR A 241 -6.93 -10.01 19.23
CA TYR A 241 -6.58 -10.08 17.82
C TYR A 241 -6.76 -11.51 17.27
N ALA A 242 -7.38 -11.63 16.09
CA ALA A 242 -7.48 -12.84 15.32
C ALA A 242 -7.15 -12.55 13.84
N PRO A 243 -6.16 -13.23 13.25
CA PRO A 243 -5.86 -13.07 11.83
C PRO A 243 -6.99 -13.65 10.97
N GLY A 244 -7.28 -12.99 9.85
CA GLY A 244 -8.21 -13.49 8.84
C GLY A 244 -7.60 -13.56 7.45
N GLU A 245 -8.26 -14.26 6.52
CA GLU A 245 -7.75 -14.44 5.15
C GLU A 245 -7.76 -13.13 4.34
N ARG A 246 -8.73 -12.24 4.60
CA ARG A 246 -8.88 -10.95 3.90
C ARG A 246 -8.74 -9.75 4.82
N GLY A 247 -9.17 -9.87 6.07
CA GLY A 247 -9.09 -8.81 7.06
C GLY A 247 -8.83 -9.38 8.45
N ASP A 248 -8.12 -8.60 9.24
CA ASP A 248 -7.81 -8.90 10.63
C ASP A 248 -8.99 -8.50 11.52
N THR A 249 -9.36 -9.35 12.48
CA THR A 249 -10.47 -9.10 13.40
C THR A 249 -9.98 -8.81 14.81
N PHE A 250 -10.57 -7.80 15.43
CA PHE A 250 -10.30 -7.38 16.80
C PHE A 250 -11.58 -7.44 17.61
N ARG A 251 -11.66 -8.38 18.56
CA ARG A 251 -12.78 -8.43 19.50
C ARG A 251 -12.48 -7.57 20.72
N LEU A 252 -13.24 -6.49 20.91
CA LEU A 252 -13.03 -5.51 21.96
C LEU A 252 -13.32 -6.09 23.35
N ARG A 253 -12.43 -5.83 24.30
CA ARG A 253 -12.60 -6.15 25.73
C ARG A 253 -13.16 -4.95 26.50
N GLN A 254 -12.88 -3.75 26.02
CA GLN A 254 -13.35 -2.47 26.56
C GLN A 254 -13.86 -1.59 25.42
N PRO A 255 -14.68 -0.57 25.70
CA PRO A 255 -15.07 0.41 24.70
C PRO A 255 -13.85 1.13 24.12
N VAL A 256 -13.91 1.50 22.84
CA VAL A 256 -12.85 2.23 22.14
C VAL A 256 -13.45 3.40 21.37
N ASP A 257 -12.77 4.55 21.40
CA ASP A 257 -13.04 5.65 20.47
C ASP A 257 -12.47 5.31 19.08
N TRP A 258 -13.36 5.03 18.14
CA TRP A 258 -13.05 4.65 16.77
C TRP A 258 -13.23 5.83 15.81
N GLY A 259 -12.36 6.82 15.95
CA GLY A 259 -12.34 8.02 15.11
C GLY A 259 -13.42 9.05 15.43
N GLY A 260 -13.74 9.20 16.71
CA GLY A 260 -14.81 10.06 17.23
C GLY A 260 -16.14 9.32 17.42
N VAL A 261 -16.14 7.99 17.26
CA VAL A 261 -17.32 7.13 17.39
C VAL A 261 -17.02 6.02 18.38
N GLU A 262 -17.74 5.97 19.49
CA GLU A 262 -17.54 4.90 20.48
C GLU A 262 -18.04 3.55 19.94
N VAL A 263 -17.17 2.53 20.02
CA VAL A 263 -17.51 1.14 19.76
C VAL A 263 -17.49 0.38 21.07
N ALA A 264 -18.63 -0.18 21.46
CA ALA A 264 -18.80 -0.85 22.74
C ALA A 264 -17.95 -2.13 22.89
N ALA A 265 -17.64 -2.47 24.15
CA ALA A 265 -17.00 -3.74 24.50
C ALA A 265 -17.79 -4.95 23.97
N GLY A 266 -17.08 -6.04 23.66
CA GLY A 266 -17.64 -7.28 23.13
C GLY A 266 -17.96 -7.25 21.63
N ARG A 267 -17.96 -6.07 21.00
CA ARG A 267 -18.06 -5.91 19.54
C ARG A 267 -16.75 -6.29 18.85
N SER A 268 -16.83 -6.56 17.56
CA SER A 268 -15.65 -6.79 16.73
C SER A 268 -15.46 -5.65 15.76
N ILE A 269 -14.19 -5.29 15.51
CA ILE A 269 -13.76 -4.44 14.41
C ILE A 269 -12.98 -5.32 13.44
N THR A 270 -13.37 -5.33 12.17
CA THR A 270 -12.60 -6.01 11.11
C THR A 270 -11.91 -4.98 10.26
N VAL A 271 -10.62 -5.17 9.97
CA VAL A 271 -9.83 -4.24 9.16
C VAL A 271 -9.11 -4.99 8.04
N GLU A 272 -9.29 -4.54 6.80
CA GLU A 272 -8.46 -4.88 5.66
C GLU A 272 -7.71 -3.62 5.22
N ALA A 273 -6.38 -3.67 5.26
CA ALA A 273 -5.53 -2.53 4.95
C ALA A 273 -4.34 -2.92 4.08
N VAL A 274 -3.76 -1.92 3.42
CA VAL A 274 -2.50 -2.03 2.67
C VAL A 274 -1.46 -1.20 3.39
N ASP A 275 -0.42 -1.85 3.91
CA ASP A 275 0.76 -1.16 4.44
C ASP A 275 1.80 -0.91 3.35
N THR A 276 2.86 -0.18 3.69
CA THR A 276 3.92 0.18 2.73
C THR A 276 4.65 -1.05 2.18
N ALA A 277 4.82 -2.11 2.98
CA ALA A 277 5.44 -3.35 2.55
C ALA A 277 4.60 -4.08 1.50
N ARG A 278 3.29 -4.21 1.72
CA ARG A 278 2.35 -4.79 0.75
C ARG A 278 2.31 -3.96 -0.53
N TYR A 279 2.27 -2.63 -0.42
CA TYR A 279 2.34 -1.74 -1.59
C TYR A 279 3.65 -1.91 -2.37
N HIS A 280 4.79 -2.01 -1.68
CA HIS A 280 6.09 -2.25 -2.31
C HIS A 280 6.15 -3.60 -3.04
N ARG A 281 5.63 -4.67 -2.42
CA ARG A 281 5.51 -5.99 -3.08
C ARG A 281 4.65 -5.88 -4.35
N ASP A 282 3.49 -5.27 -4.25
CA ASP A 282 2.53 -5.17 -5.35
C ASP A 282 3.12 -4.36 -6.53
N LEU A 283 3.83 -3.26 -6.25
CA LEU A 283 4.60 -2.55 -7.27
C LEU A 283 5.74 -3.39 -7.84
N GLY A 284 6.46 -4.15 -7.00
CA GLY A 284 7.50 -5.06 -7.46
C GLY A 284 6.97 -6.10 -8.44
N LEU A 285 5.81 -6.69 -8.17
CA LEU A 285 5.14 -7.67 -9.03
C LEU A 285 4.54 -7.06 -10.30
N LEU A 286 4.08 -5.81 -10.22
CA LEU A 286 3.62 -5.06 -11.39
C LEU A 286 4.78 -4.76 -12.34
N LEU A 287 5.89 -4.28 -11.80
CA LEU A 287 7.04 -3.81 -12.59
C LEU A 287 8.00 -4.94 -12.99
N ARG A 288 7.90 -6.12 -12.35
CA ARG A 288 8.76 -7.29 -12.63
C ARG A 288 7.92 -8.58 -12.67
N PRO A 289 7.94 -9.34 -13.78
CA PRO A 289 8.66 -9.09 -15.03
C PRO A 289 8.19 -7.82 -15.76
N ALA A 290 9.00 -7.33 -16.70
CA ALA A 290 8.66 -6.16 -17.50
C ALA A 290 7.41 -6.44 -18.35
N ARG A 291 6.46 -5.51 -18.33
CA ARG A 291 5.19 -5.55 -19.07
C ARG A 291 5.20 -4.48 -20.16
N PRO A 292 5.51 -4.83 -21.42
CA PRO A 292 5.77 -3.84 -22.47
C PRO A 292 4.58 -2.93 -22.80
N ALA A 293 3.35 -3.39 -22.56
CA ALA A 293 2.15 -2.59 -22.80
C ALA A 293 1.76 -1.71 -21.60
N LEU A 294 2.43 -1.85 -20.46
CA LEU A 294 2.21 -1.00 -19.29
C LEU A 294 2.71 0.42 -19.56
N GLU A 295 1.84 1.42 -19.34
CA GLU A 295 2.18 2.84 -19.48
C GLU A 295 2.37 3.56 -18.15
N GLY A 296 1.98 2.92 -17.05
CA GLY A 296 2.03 3.52 -15.73
C GLY A 296 1.07 2.85 -14.76
N TRP A 297 1.05 3.37 -13.55
CA TRP A 297 0.19 2.87 -12.49
C TRP A 297 -0.49 4.00 -11.74
N ASP A 298 -1.57 3.64 -11.06
CA ASP A 298 -2.37 4.54 -10.25
C ASP A 298 -2.38 4.02 -8.80
N THR A 299 -2.03 4.88 -7.85
CA THR A 299 -2.36 4.65 -6.43
C THR A 299 -3.78 5.11 -6.20
N VAL A 300 -4.68 4.17 -5.96
CA VAL A 300 -6.09 4.46 -5.80
C VAL A 300 -6.42 4.71 -4.33
N GLY A 301 -6.79 5.96 -4.06
CA GLY A 301 -6.95 6.52 -2.72
C GLY A 301 -5.62 7.11 -2.25
N LEU A 302 -5.55 8.44 -2.12
CA LEU A 302 -4.45 9.08 -1.40
C LEU A 302 -4.50 8.61 0.07
N PRO A 303 -3.43 8.01 0.61
CA PRO A 303 -3.37 7.65 2.02
C PRO A 303 -3.74 8.81 2.95
N ALA A 304 -4.48 8.49 4.00
CA ALA A 304 -4.80 9.45 5.06
C ALA A 304 -3.54 9.80 5.86
N PRO A 305 -3.43 11.02 6.42
CA PRO A 305 -2.40 11.29 7.42
C PRO A 305 -2.66 10.45 8.67
N GLU A 306 -1.65 10.31 9.53
CA GLU A 306 -1.86 9.69 10.85
C GLU A 306 -2.93 10.44 11.67
N PRO A 307 -3.82 9.74 12.42
CA PRO A 307 -3.89 8.28 12.57
C PRO A 307 -4.47 7.55 11.34
N ALA A 308 -3.78 6.48 10.88
CA ALA A 308 -4.19 5.67 9.73
C ALA A 308 -4.28 4.16 10.04
N LEU A 309 -5.16 3.45 9.32
CA LEU A 309 -5.35 1.99 9.44
C LEU A 309 -4.34 1.15 8.66
N GLY A 310 -3.71 1.73 7.65
CA GLY A 310 -2.72 1.07 6.80
C GLY A 310 -1.52 1.98 6.60
N MET A 311 -1.03 2.05 5.36
CA MET A 311 -0.05 3.05 4.97
C MET A 311 -0.62 4.45 5.21
N SER A 312 0.10 5.27 5.97
CA SER A 312 -0.19 6.70 6.12
C SER A 312 0.40 7.52 4.98
N ARG A 313 -0.03 8.78 4.86
CA ARG A 313 0.48 9.73 3.87
C ARG A 313 1.98 9.95 4.05
N GLU A 314 2.43 10.06 5.30
CA GLU A 314 3.82 10.24 5.67
C GLU A 314 4.66 9.05 5.18
N ALA A 315 4.19 7.82 5.45
CA ALA A 315 4.85 6.60 5.01
C ALA A 315 4.88 6.46 3.48
N PHE A 316 3.80 6.88 2.80
CA PHE A 316 3.70 6.86 1.34
C PHE A 316 4.68 7.84 0.69
N LEU A 317 4.74 9.08 1.17
CA LEU A 317 5.66 10.10 0.64
C LEU A 317 7.12 9.73 0.89
N GLU A 318 7.46 9.26 2.10
CA GLU A 318 8.81 8.77 2.42
C GLU A 318 9.22 7.62 1.48
N TYR A 319 8.32 6.66 1.26
CA TYR A 319 8.56 5.54 0.35
C TYR A 319 8.81 5.99 -1.10
N LEU A 320 7.97 6.87 -1.65
CA LEU A 320 8.13 7.37 -3.01
C LEU A 320 9.44 8.16 -3.21
N GLN A 321 9.95 8.78 -2.14
CA GLN A 321 11.23 9.48 -2.13
C GLN A 321 12.44 8.53 -1.97
N GLY A 322 12.22 7.21 -2.05
CA GLY A 322 13.28 6.19 -1.95
C GLY A 322 13.53 5.67 -0.54
N GLY A 323 12.65 5.99 0.41
CA GLY A 323 12.71 5.47 1.78
C GLY A 323 12.44 3.97 1.88
N SER A 324 12.71 3.41 3.06
CA SER A 324 12.46 1.99 3.35
C SER A 324 10.95 1.69 3.33
N PRO A 325 10.51 0.56 2.74
CA PRO A 325 9.12 0.11 2.88
C PRO A 325 8.83 -0.54 4.24
N TYR A 326 9.86 -0.73 5.07
CA TYR A 326 9.78 -1.43 6.35
C TYR A 326 10.13 -0.50 7.51
N PRO A 327 9.51 -0.69 8.69
CA PRO A 327 9.90 0.06 9.87
C PRO A 327 11.34 -0.25 10.29
N VAL A 328 11.93 0.65 11.06
CA VAL A 328 13.30 0.46 11.60
C VAL A 328 13.28 0.59 13.13
N PRO A 329 12.77 -0.43 13.85
CA PRO A 329 12.66 -0.38 15.29
C PRO A 329 14.02 -0.25 15.98
N ARG A 330 14.02 0.39 17.15
CA ARG A 330 15.17 0.55 18.04
C ARG A 330 14.80 0.10 19.43
N VAL A 331 15.64 -0.73 20.02
CA VAL A 331 15.43 -1.22 21.39
C VAL A 331 16.16 -0.28 22.34
N ASP A 332 15.40 0.41 23.19
CA ASP A 332 15.95 1.24 24.25
C ASP A 332 15.99 0.42 25.54
N VAL A 333 17.09 0.51 26.28
CA VAL A 333 17.16 -0.02 27.65
C VAL A 333 17.64 1.05 28.63
N GLU A 334 17.02 1.10 29.80
CA GLU A 334 17.35 2.04 30.87
C GLU A 334 17.48 1.30 32.19
N TRP A 335 18.56 1.55 32.94
CA TRP A 335 18.69 1.03 34.30
C TRP A 335 17.90 1.90 35.28
N VAL A 336 16.88 1.31 35.91
CA VAL A 336 16.01 1.99 36.89
C VAL A 336 16.37 1.66 38.33
N GLY A 337 17.22 0.64 38.52
CA GLY A 337 17.76 0.23 39.82
C GLY A 337 19.07 -0.54 39.66
N SER A 338 19.61 -1.04 40.75
CA SER A 338 20.89 -1.79 40.75
C SER A 338 20.83 -3.11 39.96
N ALA A 339 19.66 -3.75 39.93
CA ALA A 339 19.41 -5.00 39.20
C ALA A 339 18.07 -4.99 38.44
N THR A 340 17.55 -3.79 38.11
CA THR A 340 16.29 -3.64 37.39
C THR A 340 16.48 -2.76 36.17
N MET A 341 16.03 -3.25 35.03
CA MET A 341 16.14 -2.61 33.72
C MET A 341 14.75 -2.42 33.11
N ARG A 342 14.48 -1.22 32.60
CA ARG A 342 13.34 -0.94 31.75
C ARG A 342 13.75 -1.16 30.30
N VAL A 343 12.91 -1.85 29.54
CA VAL A 343 13.04 -2.02 28.10
C VAL A 343 11.99 -1.14 27.42
N ALA A 344 12.23 -0.73 26.19
CA ALA A 344 11.24 -0.12 25.32
C ALA A 344 11.59 -0.41 23.87
N LEU A 345 10.58 -0.42 23.00
CA LEU A 345 10.77 -0.45 21.55
C LEU A 345 10.29 0.89 20.99
N ALA A 346 11.17 1.61 20.30
CA ALA A 346 10.83 2.82 19.58
C ALA A 346 10.87 2.55 18.08
N ASN A 347 9.84 2.96 17.36
CA ASN A 347 9.85 2.96 15.91
C ASN A 347 9.87 4.42 15.42
N PRO A 348 11.03 4.96 15.00
CA PRO A 348 11.14 6.35 14.59
C PRO A 348 10.61 6.60 13.16
N THR A 349 10.32 5.56 12.38
CA THR A 349 9.93 5.67 10.98
C THR A 349 8.40 5.79 10.83
N ALA A 350 7.94 6.27 9.67
CA ALA A 350 6.51 6.38 9.38
C ALA A 350 5.85 5.03 9.01
N GLN A 351 6.64 4.01 8.70
CA GLN A 351 6.13 2.67 8.41
C GLN A 351 5.77 1.94 9.71
N ALA A 352 4.78 1.06 9.63
CA ALA A 352 4.36 0.18 10.72
C ALA A 352 4.65 -1.29 10.37
N SER A 353 4.64 -2.17 11.37
CA SER A 353 4.70 -3.62 11.11
C SER A 353 3.34 -4.15 10.68
N ALA A 354 3.28 -5.37 10.15
CA ALA A 354 2.02 -6.09 10.10
C ALA A 354 1.55 -6.47 11.52
N LEU A 355 0.25 -6.73 11.63
CA LEU A 355 -0.32 -7.38 12.80
C LEU A 355 0.18 -8.82 12.89
N SER A 356 0.52 -9.25 14.10
CA SER A 356 0.99 -10.60 14.33
C SER A 356 0.90 -10.98 15.80
N THR A 357 0.50 -12.21 16.11
CA THR A 357 0.47 -12.69 17.50
C THR A 357 1.88 -12.90 18.07
N THR A 358 2.82 -13.35 17.24
CA THR A 358 4.19 -13.74 17.67
C THR A 358 5.28 -13.31 16.71
N GLY A 359 4.93 -12.77 15.53
CA GLY A 359 5.88 -12.37 14.50
C GLY A 359 6.56 -11.02 14.76
N ASN A 360 6.04 -10.21 15.69
CA ASN A 360 6.71 -8.99 16.13
C ASN A 360 7.27 -9.22 17.54
N TRP A 361 8.57 -9.03 17.69
CA TRP A 361 9.26 -9.35 18.93
C TRP A 361 10.54 -8.56 19.13
N VAL A 362 10.94 -8.45 20.40
CA VAL A 362 12.22 -7.93 20.86
C VAL A 362 12.89 -9.02 21.67
N GLU A 363 14.12 -9.39 21.31
CA GLU A 363 14.94 -10.34 22.05
C GLU A 363 16.06 -9.59 22.77
N LEU A 364 16.22 -9.92 24.06
CA LEU A 364 17.30 -9.46 24.90
C LEU A 364 18.14 -10.66 25.33
N ARG A 365 19.45 -10.50 25.30
CA ARG A 365 20.42 -11.49 25.79
C ARG A 365 21.25 -10.87 26.89
N PHE A 366 21.50 -11.64 27.94
CA PHE A 366 22.17 -11.18 29.15
C PHE A 366 23.40 -12.03 29.41
N ALA A 367 24.51 -11.36 29.74
CA ALA A 367 25.75 -12.04 30.10
C ALA A 367 25.99 -12.02 31.61
N GLY A 368 26.35 -13.17 32.19
CA GLY A 368 26.84 -13.28 33.56
C GLY A 368 25.79 -13.13 34.67
N THR A 369 24.50 -13.26 34.35
CA THR A 369 23.39 -13.33 35.31
C THR A 369 22.20 -14.05 34.70
N GLU A 370 21.24 -14.40 35.54
CA GLU A 370 19.90 -14.87 35.13
C GLU A 370 18.84 -13.83 35.49
N VAL A 371 17.69 -13.94 34.82
CA VAL A 371 16.51 -13.15 35.11
C VAL A 371 15.84 -13.67 36.39
N ARG A 372 15.55 -12.78 37.33
CA ARG A 372 14.74 -13.11 38.50
C ARG A 372 13.26 -13.10 38.17
N ASP A 373 12.82 -12.04 37.50
CA ASP A 373 11.43 -11.79 37.13
C ASP A 373 11.35 -10.75 36.00
N ALA A 374 10.25 -10.73 35.26
CA ALA A 374 9.96 -9.74 34.25
C ALA A 374 8.47 -9.36 34.26
N GLN A 375 8.21 -8.06 34.32
CA GLN A 375 6.86 -7.50 34.16
C GLN A 375 6.67 -7.10 32.71
N LEU A 376 5.51 -7.43 32.13
CA LEU A 376 5.27 -7.31 30.69
C LEU A 376 5.09 -5.85 30.21
N GLY A 377 4.46 -5.00 31.03
CA GLY A 377 4.04 -3.67 30.60
C GLY A 377 3.12 -3.75 29.38
N GLU A 378 3.39 -2.93 28.36
CA GLU A 378 2.59 -2.80 27.12
C GLU A 378 2.81 -3.94 26.09
N PHE A 379 3.73 -4.87 26.35
CA PHE A 379 3.94 -6.01 25.46
C PHE A 379 2.76 -6.99 25.49
N SER A 380 2.50 -7.70 24.39
CA SER A 380 1.38 -8.66 24.30
C SER A 380 1.72 -10.04 24.87
N GLY A 381 3.01 -10.34 25.05
CA GLY A 381 3.46 -11.58 25.67
C GLY A 381 4.98 -11.61 25.90
N MET A 382 5.45 -12.61 26.64
CA MET A 382 6.89 -12.81 26.85
C MET A 382 7.26 -14.29 26.92
N GLU A 383 8.52 -14.57 26.62
CA GLU A 383 9.13 -15.88 26.76
C GLU A 383 10.51 -15.78 27.41
N TYR A 384 10.72 -16.63 28.42
CA TYR A 384 12.02 -16.84 29.05
C TYR A 384 12.83 -17.85 28.25
N GLY A 385 14.09 -17.53 27.97
CA GLY A 385 14.96 -18.40 27.19
C GLY A 385 16.41 -18.41 27.66
N SER A 386 17.15 -19.37 27.14
CA SER A 386 18.60 -19.40 27.12
C SER A 386 19.08 -19.53 25.67
N ILE A 387 20.26 -19.00 25.39
CA ILE A 387 20.93 -19.12 24.09
C ILE A 387 22.04 -20.15 24.27
N ASP A 388 22.01 -21.23 23.50
CA ASP A 388 23.10 -22.20 23.52
C ASP A 388 24.34 -21.68 22.76
N ALA A 389 25.45 -22.43 22.82
CA ALA A 389 26.70 -22.06 22.16
C ALA A 389 26.57 -21.92 20.63
N GLY A 390 25.53 -22.48 20.02
CA GLY A 390 25.21 -22.34 18.59
C GLY A 390 24.31 -21.15 18.27
N GLY A 391 23.95 -20.32 19.26
CA GLY A 391 23.05 -19.18 19.06
C GLY A 391 21.56 -19.54 19.02
N THR A 392 21.21 -20.79 19.35
CA THR A 392 19.82 -21.27 19.26
C THR A 392 19.07 -20.95 20.54
N TRP A 393 17.85 -20.44 20.36
CA TRP A 393 16.92 -20.16 21.47
C TRP A 393 16.35 -21.44 22.05
N ARG A 394 16.42 -21.58 23.38
CA ARG A 394 15.75 -22.65 24.12
C ARG A 394 14.89 -22.07 25.23
N ARG A 395 13.63 -22.45 25.27
CA ARG A 395 12.68 -22.01 26.30
C ARG A 395 13.12 -22.53 27.68
N THR A 396 13.00 -21.69 28.70
CA THR A 396 13.35 -22.01 30.10
C THR A 396 12.42 -21.25 31.07
N ALA A 397 12.63 -21.42 32.37
CA ALA A 397 11.97 -20.65 33.42
C ALA A 397 12.81 -19.42 33.82
N ALA A 398 12.22 -18.42 34.47
CA ALA A 398 12.87 -17.14 34.81
C ALA A 398 14.27 -17.31 35.42
N ARG A 399 14.40 -18.03 36.53
CA ARG A 399 15.66 -18.28 37.26
C ARG A 399 16.62 -19.28 36.58
N GLY A 400 16.45 -19.50 35.29
CA GLY A 400 17.41 -20.17 34.41
C GLY A 400 17.50 -19.49 33.05
N ALA A 401 16.93 -18.28 32.93
CA ALA A 401 16.85 -17.53 31.70
C ALA A 401 18.01 -16.54 31.61
N SER A 402 18.81 -16.70 30.55
CA SER A 402 19.84 -15.75 30.14
C SER A 402 19.38 -14.89 28.96
N ALA A 403 18.14 -15.04 28.53
CA ALA A 403 17.53 -14.27 27.47
C ALA A 403 16.02 -14.12 27.68
N LEU A 404 15.46 -13.04 27.14
CA LEU A 404 14.04 -12.75 27.13
C LEU A 404 13.60 -12.41 25.72
N ARG A 405 12.40 -12.87 25.33
CA ARG A 405 11.73 -12.38 24.13
C ARG A 405 10.40 -11.78 24.53
N PHE A 406 10.19 -10.52 24.20
CA PHE A 406 8.92 -9.83 24.35
C PHE A 406 8.22 -9.75 23.00
N TYR A 407 6.92 -9.98 22.98
CA TYR A 407 6.09 -10.00 21.77
C TYR A 407 5.19 -8.76 21.72
N LEU A 408 4.98 -8.24 20.51
CA LEU A 408 4.03 -7.17 20.24
C LEU A 408 3.00 -7.64 19.22
N THR A 409 1.77 -7.16 19.32
CA THR A 409 0.77 -7.39 18.26
C THR A 409 1.10 -6.54 17.03
N PHE A 410 1.60 -5.33 17.24
CA PHE A 410 1.83 -4.31 16.22
C PHE A 410 2.97 -3.39 16.67
N ILE A 411 3.83 -2.97 15.74
CA ILE A 411 4.82 -1.92 15.95
C ILE A 411 4.29 -0.65 15.28
N PRO A 412 3.73 0.30 16.05
CA PRO A 412 3.15 1.52 15.50
C PRO A 412 4.20 2.44 14.88
N PRO A 413 3.83 3.29 13.89
CA PRO A 413 4.72 4.27 13.31
C PRO A 413 5.00 5.42 14.27
N GLN A 414 6.21 5.97 14.21
CA GLN A 414 6.64 7.16 14.99
C GLN A 414 6.31 7.10 16.49
N ALA A 415 6.29 5.91 17.05
CA ALA A 415 5.77 5.66 18.39
C ALA A 415 6.77 4.86 19.21
N ARG A 416 6.70 5.08 20.52
CA ARG A 416 7.46 4.34 21.51
C ARG A 416 6.50 3.48 22.30
N VAL A 417 6.67 2.17 22.20
CA VAL A 417 6.05 1.20 23.10
C VAL A 417 6.98 1.10 24.31
N ALA A 418 6.59 1.76 25.39
CA ALA A 418 7.36 1.75 26.63
C ALA A 418 7.07 0.43 27.33
N GLY A 419 8.05 -0.46 27.52
CA GLY A 419 7.63 -1.79 27.96
C GLY A 419 8.68 -2.73 28.53
N ALA A 420 8.24 -3.32 29.61
CA ALA A 420 8.87 -4.35 30.41
C ALA A 420 9.94 -3.87 31.40
N LEU A 421 9.73 -4.29 32.65
CA LEU A 421 10.70 -4.19 33.72
C LEU A 421 11.30 -5.58 33.93
N VAL A 422 12.58 -5.72 33.62
CA VAL A 422 13.35 -6.93 33.84
C VAL A 422 14.14 -6.79 35.12
N THR A 423 13.91 -7.68 36.07
CA THR A 423 14.66 -7.77 37.32
C THR A 423 15.59 -8.96 37.26
N PHE A 424 16.86 -8.75 37.59
CA PHE A 424 17.89 -9.78 37.56
C PHE A 424 18.27 -10.27 38.96
N ILE A 425 18.92 -11.43 39.04
CA ILE A 425 19.58 -11.88 40.27
C ILE A 425 20.75 -10.94 40.62
N SER A 426 21.51 -10.54 39.60
CA SER A 426 22.60 -9.57 39.70
C SER A 426 22.66 -8.73 38.43
N ARG A 427 23.33 -7.58 38.46
CA ARG A 427 23.45 -6.75 37.26
C ARG A 427 24.21 -7.52 36.15
N PRO A 428 23.67 -7.67 34.93
CA PRO A 428 24.35 -8.32 33.82
C PRO A 428 25.63 -7.57 33.46
N ARG A 429 26.62 -8.33 33.00
CA ARG A 429 27.90 -7.81 32.49
C ARG A 429 27.78 -7.23 31.08
N GLY A 430 26.74 -7.62 30.35
CA GLY A 430 26.43 -7.17 29.01
C GLY A 430 24.96 -7.45 28.68
N VAL A 431 24.39 -6.58 27.85
CA VAL A 431 23.05 -6.72 27.29
C VAL A 431 23.18 -6.61 25.78
N GLU A 432 22.63 -7.56 25.06
CA GLU A 432 22.49 -7.49 23.60
C GLU A 432 21.01 -7.51 23.23
N THR A 433 20.66 -6.78 22.19
CA THR A 433 19.28 -6.68 21.71
C THR A 433 19.21 -6.99 20.24
N ARG A 434 18.10 -7.61 19.83
CA ARG A 434 17.68 -7.67 18.44
C ARG A 434 16.16 -7.63 18.38
N TRP A 435 15.61 -7.34 17.22
CA TRP A 435 14.17 -7.31 17.00
C TRP A 435 13.83 -8.13 15.77
N GLY A 436 12.60 -8.63 15.72
CA GLY A 436 12.03 -9.21 14.53
C GLY A 436 10.60 -8.73 14.36
N MET A 437 10.16 -8.66 13.11
CA MET A 437 8.83 -8.17 12.77
C MET A 437 8.28 -8.89 11.56
N ARG A 438 6.95 -9.00 11.54
CA ARG A 438 6.19 -9.36 10.35
C ARG A 438 5.87 -8.09 9.57
N VAL A 439 5.91 -8.17 8.25
CA VAL A 439 5.58 -7.06 7.34
C VAL A 439 4.39 -7.47 6.47
N GLY A 440 3.61 -6.52 5.96
CA GLY A 440 2.31 -6.80 5.34
C GLY A 440 2.37 -7.54 4.00
N ASP A 441 3.56 -7.74 3.45
CA ASP A 441 3.76 -8.63 2.31
C ASP A 441 3.75 -10.14 2.71
N GLY A 442 3.74 -10.44 4.01
CA GLY A 442 3.78 -11.77 4.60
C GLY A 442 5.18 -12.21 5.07
N GLY A 443 6.22 -11.44 4.73
CA GLY A 443 7.61 -11.69 5.10
C GLY A 443 7.92 -11.39 6.57
N ALA A 444 9.14 -11.79 6.96
CA ALA A 444 9.71 -11.50 8.27
C ALA A 444 11.05 -10.76 8.09
N VAL A 445 11.23 -9.68 8.84
CA VAL A 445 12.46 -8.88 8.86
C VAL A 445 13.04 -8.95 10.27
N THR A 446 14.36 -9.15 10.38
CA THR A 446 15.06 -9.21 11.68
C THR A 446 16.20 -8.22 11.68
N GLY A 447 16.30 -7.42 12.74
CA GLY A 447 17.41 -6.51 12.97
C GLY A 447 18.68 -7.23 13.42
N PRO A 448 19.85 -6.60 13.26
CA PRO A 448 21.10 -7.15 13.76
C PRO A 448 21.07 -7.30 15.30
N LEU A 449 21.96 -8.16 15.81
CA LEU A 449 22.23 -8.23 17.25
C LEU A 449 23.18 -7.10 17.63
N GLU A 450 22.75 -6.23 18.52
CA GLU A 450 23.47 -5.02 18.91
C GLU A 450 23.77 -5.04 20.41
N GLY A 451 25.00 -4.66 20.78
CA GLY A 451 25.38 -4.49 22.18
C GLY A 451 24.81 -3.19 22.74
N VAL A 452 24.16 -3.26 23.89
CA VAL A 452 23.60 -2.08 24.55
C VAL A 452 24.60 -1.49 25.53
N ALA A 453 24.93 -0.22 25.34
CA ALA A 453 25.82 0.49 26.25
C ALA A 453 25.24 0.52 27.67
N LEU A 454 25.92 -0.14 28.61
CA LEU A 454 25.60 -0.10 30.03
C LEU A 454 25.97 1.28 30.59
N ARG A 455 25.15 2.29 30.36
CA ARG A 455 25.37 3.62 30.95
C ARG A 455 25.35 3.49 32.48
N LYS A 456 26.47 3.83 33.12
CA LYS A 456 26.52 4.08 34.57
C LYS A 456 25.88 5.44 34.81
N ARG A 457 24.88 5.51 35.69
CA ARG A 457 24.50 6.79 36.29
C ARG A 457 25.55 7.19 37.30
#